data_AF-A0A3S0S273-F1
#
_entry.id   AF-A0A3S0S273-F1
#
_cell.length_a   1.000
_cell.length_b   1.000
_cell.length_c   1.000
_cell.angle_alpha   90.00
_cell.angle_beta   90.00
_cell.angle_gamma   90.00
#
_symmetry.space_group_name_H-M   'P 1'
#
loop_
_entity.id
_entity.type
_entity.pdbx_description
1 polymer ?
#
loop_
_entity_poly.entity_id
_entity_poly.type
_entity_poly.pdbx_seq_one_letter_code
_entity_poly.pdbx_strand_id
1 'polypeptide(L)'
;MARRQHRYIGCVALGLAMLSPAAGKAQDPDDLAPYKMLRSLQFVQDSVVTGDHSAGEMQRFMLGTIDERLRTVDTSVFDDDRNVDAALIYAMSGGNPQTLEYLIAHDVNGYFDNRVTDVLRKYLSGKGLLVAKTLEETAREYRDKKIGPYLALIGGNVLIATKPADALDLYDQARLAAPGTIVEEAALRRSVAICVDKGMLDKGMAYSQRYVRRFLHSPYASQFADLFVTLVVSHDHDVKPQDVVDILSFMDAPRQREVYLRIARAAAISGKPELTHMAVERVQSLGADTDNAFGPLANFYGGMAGLPTEDVDRAAKNVRGIDGNTLSPRDQALQEAARSVADQILRAPDPASLRQASTPNTDHQEITSEKAAAAIATQPEAPGALPEPVPGGVASTGQSQDTDPSFNAFVTTNRSKLDEIDGLLAQEGN
;
A
#
# COMPACT_ATOMS: atom_id res chain seq x y z
N MET A 1 84.18 41.83 -22.96
CA MET A 1 83.24 42.18 -24.04
C MET A 1 81.95 41.39 -23.85
N ALA A 2 80.79 42.05 -24.07
CA ALA A 2 79.41 41.52 -24.13
C ALA A 2 78.84 40.85 -22.86
N ARG A 3 77.84 41.42 -22.17
CA ARG A 3 76.36 41.42 -22.46
C ARG A 3 75.83 39.97 -22.59
N ARG A 4 74.75 39.51 -21.94
CA ARG A 4 73.53 40.10 -21.36
C ARG A 4 72.82 38.96 -20.60
N GLN A 5 72.37 39.17 -19.36
CA GLN A 5 70.96 39.29 -18.92
C GLN A 5 70.18 38.00 -18.57
N HIS A 6 69.74 38.03 -17.31
CA HIS A 6 68.52 37.48 -16.68
C HIS A 6 68.38 35.97 -16.43
N ARG A 7 68.54 35.58 -15.15
CA ARG A 7 67.67 34.61 -14.49
C ARG A 7 67.19 35.20 -13.15
N TYR A 8 65.88 35.18 -12.99
CA TYR A 8 65.11 35.70 -11.88
C TYR A 8 65.17 34.76 -10.66
N ILE A 9 65.41 35.37 -9.50
CA ILE A 9 64.66 35.29 -8.23
C ILE A 9 64.06 33.92 -7.85
N GLY A 10 64.52 33.39 -6.71
CA GLY A 10 63.85 32.37 -5.93
C GLY A 10 64.27 32.44 -4.46
N CYS A 11 63.76 33.43 -3.72
CA CYS A 11 63.82 33.42 -2.25
C CYS A 11 62.44 33.02 -1.72
N VAL A 12 62.37 31.81 -1.19
CA VAL A 12 61.22 31.24 -0.48
C VAL A 12 61.12 31.93 0.89
N ALA A 13 60.04 32.67 1.11
CA ALA A 13 59.64 33.13 2.44
C ALA A 13 58.49 32.22 2.93
N LEU A 14 58.76 31.42 3.96
CA LEU A 14 57.75 30.65 4.68
C LEU A 14 56.89 31.63 5.50
N GLY A 15 55.66 31.86 5.05
CA GLY A 15 54.62 32.52 5.83
C GLY A 15 53.85 31.48 6.65
N LEU A 16 54.00 31.53 7.97
CA LEU A 16 53.22 30.73 8.91
C LEU A 16 51.79 31.30 8.97
N ALA A 17 50.86 30.73 8.20
CA ALA A 17 49.44 31.07 8.30
C ALA A 17 48.86 30.43 9.57
N MET A 18 48.44 31.26 10.52
CA MET A 18 47.64 30.81 11.66
C MET A 18 46.29 30.30 11.14
N LEU A 19 46.09 28.98 11.14
CA LEU A 19 44.76 28.40 11.04
C LEU A 19 44.04 28.67 12.37
N SER A 20 43.16 29.66 12.37
CA SER A 20 42.09 29.73 13.36
C SER A 20 41.19 28.50 13.17
N PRO A 21 41.00 27.65 14.19
CA PRO A 21 39.96 26.63 14.11
C PRO A 21 38.63 27.37 14.11
N ALA A 22 37.94 27.36 12.96
CA ALA A 22 36.52 27.65 12.93
C ALA A 22 35.83 26.56 13.75
N ALA A 23 35.63 26.82 15.04
CA ALA A 23 34.75 26.04 15.88
C ALA A 23 33.35 26.19 15.28
N GLY A 24 32.92 25.19 14.49
CA GLY A 24 31.52 25.04 14.14
C GLY A 24 30.76 24.86 15.45
N LYS A 25 30.03 25.90 15.87
CA LYS A 25 29.05 25.75 16.94
C LYS A 25 28.03 24.73 16.45
N ALA A 26 27.97 23.58 17.11
CA ALA A 26 26.78 22.74 17.04
C ALA A 26 25.59 23.63 17.43
N GLN A 27 24.60 23.77 16.54
CA GLN A 27 23.35 24.45 16.88
C GLN A 27 22.70 23.67 18.02
N ASP A 28 22.29 24.37 19.07
CA ASP A 28 21.45 23.78 20.12
C ASP A 28 20.20 23.18 19.45
N PRO A 29 19.70 22.01 19.87
CA PRO A 29 18.45 21.44 19.35
C PRO A 29 17.29 22.45 19.39
N ASP A 30 17.30 23.32 20.40
CA ASP A 30 16.34 24.41 20.62
C ASP A 30 16.47 25.59 19.62
N ASP A 31 17.50 25.60 18.78
CA ASP A 31 17.76 26.62 17.77
C ASP A 31 17.63 26.08 16.33
N LEU A 32 17.14 24.85 16.19
CA LEU A 32 16.96 24.24 14.88
C LEU A 32 15.71 24.82 14.18
N ALA A 33 15.88 25.28 12.94
CA ALA A 33 14.78 25.79 12.13
C ALA A 33 13.80 24.65 11.74
N PRO A 34 12.47 24.87 11.81
CA PRO A 34 11.46 23.85 11.49
C PRO A 34 11.69 23.10 10.16
N TYR A 35 12.11 23.79 9.08
CA TYR A 35 12.35 23.13 7.79
C TYR A 35 13.50 22.10 7.83
N LYS A 36 14.48 22.27 8.71
CA LYS A 36 15.58 21.30 8.89
C LYS A 36 15.07 20.04 9.59
N MET A 37 14.24 20.21 10.62
CA MET A 37 13.61 19.09 11.33
C MET A 37 12.68 18.31 10.42
N LEU A 38 11.86 19.00 9.61
CA LEU A 38 10.99 18.35 8.65
C LEU A 38 11.80 17.52 7.63
N ARG A 39 12.93 18.04 7.12
CA ARG A 39 13.76 17.28 6.19
C ARG A 39 14.25 15.96 6.80
N SER A 40 14.63 15.98 8.08
CA SER A 40 15.00 14.77 8.79
C SER A 40 13.80 13.81 8.94
N LEU A 41 12.59 14.33 9.20
CA LEU A 41 11.37 13.51 9.25
C LEU A 41 11.09 12.87 7.89
N GLN A 42 11.19 13.63 6.80
CA GLN A 42 11.01 13.11 5.44
C GLN A 42 12.00 12.00 5.13
N PHE A 43 13.28 12.17 5.49
CA PHE A 43 14.30 11.13 5.32
C PHE A 43 13.93 9.84 6.07
N VAL A 44 13.46 9.96 7.32
CA VAL A 44 13.00 8.81 8.12
C VAL A 44 11.77 8.16 7.49
N GLN A 45 10.78 8.93 7.04
CA GLN A 45 9.58 8.42 6.37
C GLN A 45 9.91 7.69 5.06
N ASP A 46 10.83 8.24 4.27
CA ASP A 46 11.27 7.63 3.03
C ASP A 46 12.05 6.33 3.30
N SER A 47 12.82 6.27 4.39
CA SER A 47 13.51 5.05 4.83
C SER A 47 12.52 3.94 5.22
N VAL A 48 11.43 4.29 5.90
CA VAL A 48 10.34 3.33 6.26
C VAL A 48 9.78 2.66 5.02
N VAL A 49 9.45 3.41 3.96
CA VAL A 49 8.87 2.81 2.74
C VAL A 49 9.87 2.01 1.91
N THR A 50 11.17 2.18 2.17
CA THR A 50 12.23 1.33 1.60
C THR A 50 12.58 0.10 2.45
N GLY A 51 11.90 -0.10 3.60
CA GLY A 51 12.04 -1.31 4.41
C GLY A 51 12.81 -1.16 5.71
N ASP A 52 13.20 0.06 6.10
CA ASP A 52 13.75 0.29 7.44
C ASP A 52 12.61 0.29 8.47
N HIS A 53 12.33 -0.87 9.02
CA HIS A 53 11.27 -1.04 10.02
C HIS A 53 11.63 -0.39 11.37
N SER A 54 12.90 -0.09 11.64
CA SER A 54 13.33 0.59 12.87
C SER A 54 13.01 2.09 12.86
N ALA A 55 12.86 2.67 11.66
CA ALA A 55 12.55 4.08 11.46
C ALA A 55 11.14 4.49 11.92
N GLY A 56 10.23 3.54 12.16
CA GLY A 56 8.85 3.85 12.59
C GLY A 56 8.75 4.50 13.98
N GLU A 57 9.60 4.09 14.94
CA GLU A 57 9.66 4.73 16.25
C GLU A 57 10.28 6.12 16.18
N MET A 58 11.35 6.25 15.40
CA MET A 58 12.00 7.53 15.12
C MET A 58 11.02 8.51 14.46
N GLN A 59 10.20 8.07 13.51
CA GLN A 59 9.18 8.91 12.88
C GLN A 59 8.21 9.49 13.93
N ARG A 60 7.69 8.65 14.84
CA ARG A 60 6.77 9.10 15.90
C ARG A 60 7.44 10.09 16.85
N PHE A 61 8.69 9.82 17.24
CA PHE A 61 9.48 10.74 18.04
C PHE A 61 9.65 12.10 17.35
N MET A 62 10.09 12.09 16.09
CA MET A 62 10.32 13.32 15.31
C MET A 62 9.05 14.15 15.09
N LEU A 63 7.90 13.50 14.88
CA LEU A 63 6.61 14.19 14.82
C LEU A 63 6.34 14.96 16.13
N GLY A 64 6.58 14.33 17.28
CA GLY A 64 6.44 14.98 18.59
C GLY A 64 7.40 16.15 18.80
N THR A 65 8.68 15.99 18.42
CA THR A 65 9.67 17.08 18.54
C THR A 65 9.35 18.26 17.63
N ILE A 66 8.89 18.01 16.40
CA ILE A 66 8.44 19.07 15.49
C ILE A 66 7.19 19.75 16.06
N ASP A 67 6.27 19.00 16.67
CA ASP A 67 5.07 19.54 17.32
C ASP A 67 5.41 20.59 18.38
N GLU A 68 6.30 20.21 19.30
CA GLU A 68 6.76 21.07 20.39
C GLU A 68 7.48 22.30 19.84
N ARG A 69 8.37 22.10 18.85
CA ARG A 69 9.09 23.20 18.23
C ARG A 69 8.13 24.21 17.59
N LEU A 70 7.21 23.76 16.75
CA LEU A 70 6.26 24.65 16.06
C LEU A 70 5.38 25.44 17.03
N ARG A 71 5.11 24.93 18.24
CA ARG A 71 4.32 25.63 19.27
C ARG A 71 5.12 26.57 20.16
N THR A 72 6.45 26.45 20.17
CA THR A 72 7.33 27.21 21.07
C THR A 72 8.21 28.22 20.34
N VAL A 73 8.37 28.11 19.02
CA VAL A 73 9.14 29.08 18.23
C VAL A 73 8.50 30.47 18.27
N ASP A 74 9.35 31.50 18.21
CA ASP A 74 8.88 32.85 17.91
C ASP A 74 8.33 32.93 16.48
N THR A 75 7.26 33.70 16.28
CA THR A 75 6.57 33.80 14.98
C THR A 75 7.45 34.39 13.88
N SER A 76 8.51 35.15 14.21
CA SER A 76 9.50 35.65 13.23
C SER A 76 10.23 34.53 12.48
N VAL A 77 10.26 33.30 13.00
CA VAL A 77 10.79 32.14 12.27
C VAL A 77 10.04 31.91 10.95
N PHE A 78 8.78 32.33 10.85
CA PHE A 78 7.96 32.22 9.64
C PHE A 78 8.19 33.33 8.61
N ASP A 79 9.07 34.31 8.90
CA ASP A 79 9.60 35.22 7.86
C ASP A 79 10.37 34.46 6.77
N ASP A 80 10.84 33.24 7.08
CA ASP A 80 11.39 32.29 6.11
C ASP A 80 10.29 31.34 5.64
N ASP A 81 9.82 31.52 4.40
CA ASP A 81 8.77 30.70 3.76
C ASP A 81 9.00 29.19 3.88
N ARG A 82 10.26 28.73 4.00
CA ARG A 82 10.57 27.30 4.17
C ARG A 82 10.00 26.75 5.49
N ASN A 83 9.89 27.57 6.52
CA ASN A 83 9.29 27.17 7.80
C ASN A 83 7.76 27.15 7.71
N VAL A 84 7.16 28.00 6.88
CA VAL A 84 5.72 27.94 6.56
C VAL A 84 5.41 26.65 5.81
N ASP A 85 6.16 26.36 4.73
CA ASP A 85 6.08 25.09 4.00
C ASP A 85 6.26 23.91 4.96
N ALA A 86 7.19 24.01 5.91
CA ALA A 86 7.47 22.94 6.85
C ALA A 86 6.30 22.64 7.79
N ALA A 87 5.65 23.68 8.32
CA ALA A 87 4.48 23.53 9.16
C ALA A 87 3.29 22.93 8.38
N LEU A 88 3.08 23.36 7.13
CA LEU A 88 2.01 22.83 6.27
C LEU A 88 2.24 21.36 5.89
N ILE A 89 3.48 20.99 5.51
CA ILE A 89 3.84 19.60 5.21
C ILE A 89 3.72 18.74 6.46
N TYR A 90 4.18 19.22 7.62
CA TYR A 90 4.00 18.52 8.90
C TYR A 90 2.53 18.19 9.15
N ALA A 91 1.63 19.17 9.00
CA ALA A 91 0.19 18.96 9.17
C ALA A 91 -0.37 17.90 8.20
N MET A 92 0.08 17.87 6.94
CA MET A 92 -0.35 16.88 5.95
C MET A 92 0.30 15.49 6.12
N SER A 93 1.46 15.43 6.76
CA SER A 93 2.28 14.21 6.90
C SER A 93 2.02 13.45 8.20
N GLY A 94 0.92 13.75 8.88
CA GLY A 94 0.53 13.07 10.11
C GLY A 94 0.89 13.80 11.40
N GLY A 95 1.23 15.09 11.31
CA GLY A 95 1.40 15.95 12.48
C GLY A 95 0.10 16.18 13.25
N ASN A 96 0.23 16.70 14.47
CA ASN A 96 -0.91 17.01 15.33
C ASN A 96 -1.79 18.13 14.72
N PRO A 97 -3.09 17.88 14.43
CA PRO A 97 -3.98 18.89 13.84
C PRO A 97 -4.12 20.16 14.68
N GLN A 98 -4.00 20.06 16.01
CA GLN A 98 -4.09 21.20 16.91
C GLN A 98 -2.94 22.19 16.73
N THR A 99 -1.81 21.75 16.18
CA THR A 99 -0.66 22.63 15.92
C THR A 99 -0.94 23.55 14.75
N LEU A 100 -1.63 23.08 13.71
CA LEU A 100 -2.08 23.95 12.64
C LEU A 100 -3.06 25.01 13.16
N GLU A 101 -4.02 24.63 14.00
CA GLU A 101 -4.96 25.56 14.63
C GLU A 101 -4.23 26.61 15.48
N TYR A 102 -3.25 26.19 16.27
CA TYR A 102 -2.42 27.07 17.07
C TYR A 102 -1.67 28.09 16.20
N LEU A 103 -0.97 27.63 15.15
CA LEU A 103 -0.19 28.49 14.27
C LEU A 103 -1.06 29.55 13.57
N ILE A 104 -2.23 29.16 13.06
CA ILE A 104 -3.16 30.08 12.40
C ILE A 104 -3.71 31.12 13.38
N ALA A 105 -4.04 30.71 14.62
CA ALA A 105 -4.53 31.64 15.63
C ALA A 105 -3.49 32.69 16.06
N HIS A 106 -2.20 32.41 15.86
CA HIS A 106 -1.09 33.29 16.20
C HIS A 106 -0.44 33.94 14.96
N ASP A 107 -0.99 33.73 13.76
CA ASP A 107 -0.48 34.31 12.52
C ASP A 107 -0.96 35.75 12.33
N VAL A 108 -0.34 36.67 13.08
CA VAL A 108 -0.68 38.10 13.02
C VAL A 108 -0.17 38.77 11.74
N ASN A 109 0.93 38.26 11.17
CA ASN A 109 1.59 38.85 10.00
C ASN A 109 1.11 38.26 8.66
N GLY A 110 0.26 37.23 8.68
CA GLY A 110 -0.34 36.63 7.48
C GLY A 110 0.63 35.78 6.68
N TYR A 111 1.49 35.00 7.36
CA TYR A 111 2.45 34.10 6.74
C TYR A 111 1.76 32.94 6.00
N PHE A 112 0.60 32.48 6.48
CA PHE A 112 -0.08 31.31 5.95
C PHE A 112 -1.18 31.70 4.95
N ASP A 113 -1.21 31.08 3.77
CA ASP A 113 -2.32 31.23 2.82
C ASP A 113 -3.61 30.66 3.43
N ASN A 114 -4.57 31.55 3.71
CA ASN A 114 -5.86 31.23 4.30
C ASN A 114 -6.65 30.17 3.51
N ARG A 115 -6.47 30.08 2.19
CA ARG A 115 -7.13 29.05 1.37
C ARG A 115 -6.56 27.68 1.66
N VAL A 116 -5.23 27.59 1.77
CA VAL A 116 -4.53 26.33 2.07
C VAL A 116 -4.88 25.89 3.49
N THR A 117 -4.81 26.80 4.46
CA THR A 117 -5.08 26.45 5.85
C THR A 117 -6.54 26.06 6.10
N ASP A 118 -7.53 26.74 5.51
CA ASP A 118 -8.93 26.32 5.61
C ASP A 118 -9.14 24.92 5.02
N VAL A 119 -8.58 24.64 3.84
CA VAL A 119 -8.65 23.32 3.22
C VAL A 119 -8.08 22.24 4.15
N LEU A 120 -6.90 22.48 4.73
CA LEU A 120 -6.26 21.54 5.65
C LEU A 120 -7.08 21.31 6.92
N ARG A 121 -7.62 22.36 7.53
CA ARG A 121 -8.49 22.24 8.72
C ARG A 121 -9.74 21.41 8.45
N LYS A 122 -10.39 21.62 7.30
CA LYS A 122 -11.56 20.83 6.91
C LYS A 122 -11.18 19.39 6.61
N TYR A 123 -10.07 19.16 5.91
CA TYR A 123 -9.58 17.81 5.66
C TYR A 123 -9.28 17.05 6.96
N LEU A 124 -8.50 17.63 7.87
CA LEU A 124 -8.10 17.03 9.15
C LEU A 124 -9.29 16.81 10.11
N SER A 125 -10.38 17.56 9.95
CA SER A 125 -11.63 17.38 10.70
C SER A 125 -12.65 16.45 10.02
N GLY A 126 -12.24 15.73 8.95
CA GLY A 126 -13.11 14.78 8.23
C GLY A 126 -14.15 15.43 7.31
N LYS A 127 -14.04 16.74 7.05
CA LYS A 127 -14.97 17.54 6.25
C LYS A 127 -14.38 17.96 4.89
N GLY A 128 -13.40 17.22 4.38
CA GLY A 128 -12.66 17.56 3.16
C GLY A 128 -13.54 17.76 1.92
N LEU A 129 -14.66 17.03 1.80
CA LEU A 129 -15.60 17.19 0.68
C LEU A 129 -16.20 18.60 0.58
N LEU A 130 -16.35 19.32 1.70
CA LEU A 130 -16.89 20.69 1.70
C LEU A 130 -15.95 21.69 1.00
N VAL A 131 -14.67 21.34 0.86
CA VAL A 131 -13.63 22.19 0.28
C VAL A 131 -12.98 21.56 -0.95
N ALA A 132 -13.60 20.52 -1.54
CA ALA A 132 -13.02 19.76 -2.65
C ALA A 132 -12.60 20.68 -3.82
N LYS A 133 -13.44 21.64 -4.20
CA LYS A 133 -13.14 22.59 -5.28
C LYS A 133 -11.93 23.47 -4.96
N THR A 134 -11.90 24.06 -3.77
CA THR A 134 -10.77 24.90 -3.31
C THR A 134 -9.49 24.07 -3.24
N LEU A 135 -9.58 22.80 -2.80
CA LEU A 135 -8.45 21.89 -2.75
C LEU A 135 -7.92 21.53 -4.14
N GLU A 136 -8.78 21.27 -5.12
CA GLU A 136 -8.36 21.07 -6.52
C GLU A 136 -7.64 22.31 -7.10
N GLU A 137 -8.20 23.51 -6.85
CA GLU A 137 -7.63 24.78 -7.32
C GLU A 137 -6.26 25.05 -6.68
N THR A 138 -6.17 24.91 -5.37
CA THR A 138 -4.93 25.11 -4.60
C THR A 138 -3.87 24.04 -4.93
N ALA A 139 -4.24 22.76 -5.06
CA ALA A 139 -3.31 21.73 -5.49
C ALA A 139 -2.70 22.02 -6.87
N ARG A 140 -3.50 22.57 -7.80
CA ARG A 140 -3.02 23.00 -9.13
C ARG A 140 -2.10 24.21 -9.05
N GLU A 141 -2.46 25.21 -8.24
CA GLU A 141 -1.68 26.44 -8.07
C GLU A 141 -0.31 26.16 -7.44
N TYR A 142 -0.28 25.28 -6.43
CA TYR A 142 0.92 24.93 -5.67
C TYR A 142 1.69 23.72 -6.24
N ARG A 143 1.34 23.24 -7.44
CA ARG A 143 1.92 22.02 -8.04
C ARG A 143 3.45 22.02 -8.14
N ASP A 144 4.04 23.19 -8.33
CA ASP A 144 5.50 23.37 -8.49
C ASP A 144 6.18 23.84 -7.19
N LYS A 145 5.44 23.85 -6.07
CA LYS A 145 5.91 24.25 -4.73
C LYS A 145 6.18 23.02 -3.88
N LYS A 146 6.89 23.21 -2.76
CA LYS A 146 7.25 22.10 -1.85
C LYS A 146 6.04 21.42 -1.21
N ILE A 147 4.96 22.15 -0.98
CA ILE A 147 3.70 21.61 -0.44
C ILE A 147 2.84 20.89 -1.50
N GLY A 148 3.13 21.10 -2.79
CA GLY A 148 2.33 20.61 -3.93
C GLY A 148 2.05 19.11 -3.93
N PRO A 149 3.05 18.23 -3.76
CA PRO A 149 2.83 16.79 -3.72
C PRO A 149 1.87 16.35 -2.60
N TYR A 150 1.96 17.02 -1.44
CA TYR A 150 1.12 16.73 -0.28
C TYR A 150 -0.31 17.22 -0.47
N LEU A 151 -0.49 18.42 -1.04
CA LEU A 151 -1.81 18.94 -1.41
C LEU A 151 -2.49 18.05 -2.46
N ALA A 152 -1.74 17.60 -3.46
CA ALA A 152 -2.25 16.67 -4.46
C ALA A 152 -2.65 15.32 -3.82
N LEU A 153 -1.85 14.79 -2.90
CA LEU A 153 -2.16 13.53 -2.20
C LEU A 153 -3.45 13.63 -1.36
N ILE A 154 -3.62 14.69 -0.56
CA ILE A 154 -4.85 14.88 0.22
C ILE A 154 -6.05 15.20 -0.68
N GLY A 155 -5.83 15.92 -1.79
CA GLY A 155 -6.85 16.18 -2.80
C GLY A 155 -7.37 14.90 -3.42
N GLY A 156 -6.47 14.01 -3.80
CA GLY A 156 -6.81 12.66 -4.26
C GLY A 156 -7.69 11.93 -3.24
N ASN A 157 -7.34 11.98 -1.95
CA ASN A 157 -8.13 11.34 -0.87
C ASN A 157 -9.55 11.89 -0.77
N VAL A 158 -9.71 13.20 -0.89
CA VAL A 158 -11.03 13.86 -0.82
C VAL A 158 -11.90 13.46 -2.01
N LEU A 159 -11.29 13.27 -3.19
CA LEU A 159 -12.03 13.02 -4.43
C LEU A 159 -12.35 11.55 -4.70
N ILE A 160 -11.74 10.57 -4.00
CA ILE A 160 -11.93 9.14 -4.28
C ILE A 160 -13.41 8.76 -4.44
N ALA A 161 -14.25 9.19 -3.51
CA ALA A 161 -15.65 8.78 -3.44
C ALA A 161 -16.54 9.44 -4.50
N THR A 162 -16.19 10.64 -4.97
CA THR A 162 -17.07 11.46 -5.83
C THR A 162 -16.54 11.60 -7.26
N LYS A 163 -15.22 11.71 -7.43
CA LYS A 163 -14.52 11.90 -8.71
C LYS A 163 -13.25 11.04 -8.76
N PRO A 164 -13.37 9.72 -8.95
CA PRO A 164 -12.24 8.79 -8.93
C PRO A 164 -11.21 9.06 -10.04
N ALA A 165 -11.63 9.54 -11.21
CA ALA A 165 -10.71 9.89 -12.30
C ALA A 165 -9.84 11.11 -11.92
N ASP A 166 -10.46 12.17 -11.39
CA ASP A 166 -9.75 13.36 -10.93
C ASP A 166 -8.82 13.04 -9.75
N ALA A 167 -9.22 12.08 -8.88
CA ALA A 167 -8.36 11.58 -7.82
C ALA A 167 -7.09 10.91 -8.37
N LEU A 168 -7.20 10.12 -9.45
CA LEU A 168 -6.03 9.54 -10.13
C LEU A 168 -5.11 10.61 -10.71
N ASP A 169 -5.65 11.68 -11.30
CA ASP A 169 -4.84 12.79 -11.85
C ASP A 169 -4.08 13.53 -10.75
N LEU A 170 -4.67 13.67 -9.55
CA LEU A 170 -4.00 14.24 -8.39
C LEU A 170 -2.93 13.30 -7.82
N TYR A 171 -3.20 11.99 -7.74
CA TYR A 171 -2.17 11.03 -7.34
C TYR A 171 -1.01 10.97 -8.33
N ASP A 172 -1.29 11.09 -9.63
CA ASP A 172 -0.28 11.20 -10.67
C ASP A 172 0.61 12.43 -10.49
N GLN A 173 0.02 13.57 -10.15
CA GLN A 173 0.78 14.77 -9.79
C GLN A 173 1.65 14.55 -8.55
N ALA A 174 1.08 13.96 -7.49
CA ALA A 174 1.80 13.69 -6.24
C ALA A 174 3.03 12.79 -6.47
N ARG A 175 2.87 11.66 -7.17
CA ARG A 175 3.99 10.72 -7.43
C ARG A 175 5.06 11.30 -8.35
N LEU A 176 4.68 12.13 -9.32
CA LEU A 176 5.63 12.75 -10.25
C LEU A 176 6.44 13.86 -9.57
N ALA A 177 5.83 14.55 -8.61
CA ALA A 177 6.46 15.65 -7.89
C ALA A 177 7.30 15.20 -6.68
N ALA A 178 7.05 14.00 -6.13
CA ALA A 178 7.79 13.43 -5.00
C ALA A 178 8.20 11.95 -5.23
N PRO A 179 8.99 11.64 -6.28
CA PRO A 179 9.41 10.27 -6.56
C PRO A 179 10.38 9.75 -5.48
N GLY A 180 10.29 8.46 -5.15
CA GLY A 180 11.13 7.81 -4.15
C GLY A 180 10.62 7.95 -2.71
N THR A 181 9.53 8.69 -2.51
CA THR A 181 9.07 9.08 -1.17
C THR A 181 7.85 8.29 -0.73
N ILE A 182 7.49 8.42 0.56
CA ILE A 182 6.21 7.92 1.09
C ILE A 182 4.98 8.49 0.36
N VAL A 183 5.10 9.68 -0.24
CA VAL A 183 4.03 10.30 -1.02
C VAL A 183 3.77 9.52 -2.31
N GLU A 184 4.83 9.11 -3.02
CA GLU A 184 4.70 8.27 -4.21
C GLU A 184 4.14 6.88 -3.85
N GLU A 185 4.61 6.25 -2.77
CA GLU A 185 4.10 4.96 -2.30
C GLU A 185 2.58 5.02 -2.09
N ALA A 186 2.13 6.01 -1.32
CA ALA A 186 0.73 6.17 -0.97
C ALA A 186 -0.12 6.48 -2.21
N ALA A 187 0.38 7.34 -3.10
CA ALA A 187 -0.29 7.67 -4.35
C ALA A 187 -0.47 6.44 -5.26
N LEU A 188 0.58 5.62 -5.44
CA LEU A 188 0.51 4.41 -6.25
C LEU A 188 -0.44 3.38 -5.65
N ARG A 189 -0.32 3.09 -4.36
CA ARG A 189 -1.18 2.10 -3.69
C ARG A 189 -2.66 2.50 -3.73
N ARG A 190 -2.97 3.77 -3.47
CA ARG A 190 -4.34 4.31 -3.57
C ARG A 190 -4.84 4.33 -5.02
N SER A 191 -3.97 4.57 -5.99
CA SER A 191 -4.34 4.50 -7.42
C SER A 191 -4.71 3.08 -7.84
N VAL A 192 -3.96 2.06 -7.39
CA VAL A 192 -4.32 0.65 -7.62
C VAL A 192 -5.68 0.33 -6.98
N ALA A 193 -5.94 0.81 -5.77
CA ALA A 193 -7.24 0.61 -5.11
C ALA A 193 -8.41 1.22 -5.91
N ILE A 194 -8.24 2.42 -6.46
CA ILE A 194 -9.25 3.02 -7.36
C ILE A 194 -9.43 2.17 -8.61
N CYS A 195 -8.34 1.68 -9.20
CA CYS A 195 -8.42 0.84 -10.40
C CYS A 195 -9.14 -0.48 -10.15
N VAL A 196 -8.96 -1.08 -8.97
CA VAL A 196 -9.71 -2.27 -8.53
C VAL A 196 -11.20 -1.95 -8.44
N ASP A 197 -11.57 -0.89 -7.71
CA ASP A 197 -12.98 -0.51 -7.50
C ASP A 197 -13.70 -0.12 -8.79
N LYS A 198 -12.98 0.52 -9.73
CA LYS A 198 -13.55 1.02 -10.99
C LYS A 198 -13.31 0.12 -12.20
N GLY A 199 -12.73 -1.05 -12.02
CA GLY A 199 -12.43 -1.99 -13.12
C GLY A 199 -11.48 -1.42 -14.18
N MET A 200 -10.53 -0.56 -13.79
CA MET A 200 -9.59 0.07 -14.71
C MET A 200 -8.32 -0.77 -14.85
N LEU A 201 -8.42 -1.90 -15.55
CA LEU A 201 -7.33 -2.89 -15.65
C LEU A 201 -6.00 -2.29 -16.12
N ASP A 202 -5.96 -1.66 -17.30
CA ASP A 202 -4.70 -1.18 -17.90
C ASP A 202 -3.97 -0.18 -16.99
N LYS A 203 -4.72 0.75 -16.39
CA LYS A 203 -4.16 1.71 -15.42
C LYS A 203 -3.69 1.00 -14.16
N GLY A 204 -4.48 0.05 -13.64
CA GLY A 204 -4.13 -0.73 -12.46
C GLY A 204 -2.84 -1.54 -12.64
N MET A 205 -2.65 -2.17 -13.80
CA MET A 205 -1.43 -2.89 -14.16
C MET A 205 -0.24 -1.94 -14.27
N ALA A 206 -0.41 -0.78 -14.91
CA ALA A 206 0.63 0.23 -15.02
C ALA A 206 1.07 0.81 -13.66
N TYR A 207 0.12 1.08 -12.75
CA TYR A 207 0.45 1.51 -11.39
C TYR A 207 1.12 0.39 -10.58
N SER A 208 0.67 -0.84 -10.73
CA SER A 208 1.25 -2.01 -10.05
C SER A 208 2.69 -2.24 -10.45
N GLN A 209 3.02 -2.14 -11.75
CA GLN A 209 4.38 -2.24 -12.24
C GLN A 209 5.31 -1.17 -11.63
N ARG A 210 4.82 0.07 -11.50
CA ARG A 210 5.58 1.16 -10.86
C ARG A 210 5.81 0.89 -9.38
N TYR A 211 4.77 0.42 -8.67
CA TYR A 211 4.85 0.09 -7.25
C TYR A 211 5.90 -0.98 -6.98
N VAL A 212 5.80 -2.10 -7.70
CA VAL A 212 6.66 -3.28 -7.54
C VAL A 212 8.12 -3.00 -7.88
N ARG A 213 8.42 -1.98 -8.70
CA ARG A 213 9.81 -1.60 -8.97
C ARG A 213 10.51 -0.85 -7.84
N ARG A 214 9.77 -0.30 -6.88
CA ARG A 214 10.31 0.67 -5.92
C ARG A 214 9.95 0.41 -4.45
N PHE A 215 8.77 -0.15 -4.17
CA PHE A 215 8.21 -0.20 -2.82
C PHE A 215 7.94 -1.63 -2.32
N LEU A 216 8.70 -2.63 -2.79
CA LEU A 216 8.53 -4.03 -2.36
C LEU A 216 8.84 -4.30 -0.89
N HIS A 217 9.63 -3.42 -0.27
CA HIS A 217 9.99 -3.49 1.14
C HIS A 217 9.13 -2.56 2.00
N SER A 218 8.17 -1.85 1.39
CA SER A 218 7.25 -0.99 2.12
C SER A 218 6.47 -1.82 3.15
N PRO A 219 6.20 -1.29 4.35
CA PRO A 219 5.29 -1.94 5.30
C PRO A 219 3.87 -2.11 4.74
N TYR A 220 3.55 -1.41 3.65
CA TYR A 220 2.26 -1.51 2.95
C TYR A 220 2.26 -2.51 1.78
N ALA A 221 3.37 -3.21 1.53
CA ALA A 221 3.50 -4.14 0.40
C ALA A 221 2.47 -5.28 0.43
N SER A 222 2.11 -5.78 1.63
CA SER A 222 1.05 -6.79 1.78
C SER A 222 -0.31 -6.27 1.33
N GLN A 223 -0.65 -5.02 1.64
CA GLN A 223 -1.90 -4.40 1.19
C GLN A 223 -1.89 -4.22 -0.33
N PHE A 224 -0.77 -3.80 -0.89
CA PHE A 224 -0.62 -3.74 -2.34
C PHE A 224 -0.80 -5.12 -2.99
N ALA A 225 -0.21 -6.18 -2.42
CA ALA A 225 -0.34 -7.53 -2.95
C ALA A 225 -1.80 -7.98 -2.98
N ASP A 226 -2.59 -7.68 -1.95
CA ASP A 226 -4.02 -8.00 -1.93
C ASP A 226 -4.78 -7.25 -3.03
N LEU A 227 -4.52 -5.95 -3.20
CA LEU A 227 -5.12 -5.15 -4.28
C LEU A 227 -4.75 -5.68 -5.67
N PHE A 228 -3.49 -6.05 -5.87
CA PHE A 228 -3.00 -6.61 -7.13
C PHE A 228 -3.64 -7.97 -7.44
N VAL A 229 -3.74 -8.85 -6.44
CA VAL A 229 -4.43 -10.14 -6.57
C VAL A 229 -5.89 -9.92 -6.94
N THR A 230 -6.60 -9.01 -6.26
CA THR A 230 -7.99 -8.68 -6.59
C THR A 230 -8.12 -8.14 -8.00
N LEU A 231 -7.24 -7.23 -8.44
CA LEU A 231 -7.25 -6.69 -9.80
C LEU A 231 -7.11 -7.79 -10.86
N VAL A 232 -6.10 -8.65 -10.70
CA VAL A 232 -5.81 -9.74 -11.65
C VAL A 232 -6.95 -10.77 -11.68
N VAL A 233 -7.40 -11.19 -10.51
CA VAL A 233 -8.46 -12.21 -10.40
C VAL A 233 -9.79 -11.67 -10.91
N SER A 234 -10.13 -10.40 -10.69
CA SER A 234 -11.41 -9.83 -11.16
C SER A 234 -11.49 -9.66 -12.69
N HIS A 235 -10.36 -9.61 -13.39
CA HIS A 235 -10.27 -9.35 -14.83
C HIS A 235 -9.55 -10.47 -15.59
N ASP A 236 -9.72 -11.73 -15.19
CA ASP A 236 -8.94 -12.86 -15.72
C ASP A 236 -9.03 -13.06 -17.24
N HIS A 237 -10.15 -12.70 -17.86
CA HIS A 237 -10.31 -12.79 -19.32
C HIS A 237 -9.56 -11.70 -20.09
N ASP A 238 -9.34 -10.54 -19.47
CA ASP A 238 -8.66 -9.39 -20.09
C ASP A 238 -7.17 -9.32 -19.73
N VAL A 239 -6.82 -9.85 -18.54
CA VAL A 239 -5.44 -9.92 -18.06
C VAL A 239 -4.66 -10.93 -18.88
N LYS A 240 -3.57 -10.47 -19.49
CA LYS A 240 -2.61 -11.38 -20.13
C LYS A 240 -1.73 -12.01 -19.04
N PRO A 241 -1.61 -13.34 -18.97
CA PRO A 241 -0.76 -14.00 -17.98
C PRO A 241 0.69 -13.48 -17.99
N GLN A 242 1.23 -13.18 -19.17
CA GLN A 242 2.58 -12.65 -19.31
C GLN A 242 2.77 -11.29 -18.62
N ASP A 243 1.76 -10.41 -18.64
CA ASP A 243 1.85 -9.11 -17.98
C ASP A 243 1.97 -9.27 -16.45
N VAL A 244 1.28 -10.27 -15.88
CA VAL A 244 1.41 -10.63 -14.46
C VAL A 244 2.81 -11.16 -14.17
N VAL A 245 3.35 -12.02 -15.03
CA VAL A 245 4.72 -12.54 -14.90
C VAL A 245 5.74 -11.40 -14.96
N ASP A 246 5.60 -10.49 -15.90
CA ASP A 246 6.52 -9.38 -16.09
C ASP A 246 6.50 -8.42 -14.90
N ILE A 247 5.32 -8.13 -14.33
CA ILE A 247 5.22 -7.30 -13.12
C ILE A 247 5.87 -8.00 -11.93
N LEU A 248 5.58 -9.27 -11.69
CA LEU A 248 6.13 -9.98 -10.52
C LEU A 248 7.63 -10.28 -10.67
N SER A 249 8.18 -10.27 -11.89
CA SER A 249 9.60 -10.53 -12.14
C SER A 249 10.57 -9.59 -11.41
N PHE A 250 10.13 -8.39 -10.98
CA PHE A 250 10.94 -7.46 -10.20
C PHE A 250 11.07 -7.84 -8.71
N MET A 251 10.29 -8.81 -8.23
CA MET A 251 10.37 -9.30 -6.86
C MET A 251 11.43 -10.40 -6.71
N ASP A 252 11.90 -10.66 -5.50
CA ASP A 252 12.70 -11.86 -5.25
C ASP A 252 11.83 -13.14 -5.24
N ALA A 253 12.45 -14.30 -5.44
CA ALA A 253 11.74 -15.57 -5.56
C ALA A 253 10.81 -15.88 -4.36
N PRO A 254 11.18 -15.61 -3.09
CA PRO A 254 10.27 -15.77 -1.96
C PRO A 254 8.99 -14.93 -2.08
N ARG A 255 9.09 -13.62 -2.35
CA ARG A 255 7.91 -12.74 -2.49
C ARG A 255 7.09 -13.08 -3.73
N GLN A 256 7.75 -13.41 -4.85
CA GLN A 256 7.05 -13.87 -6.06
C GLN A 256 6.16 -15.07 -5.74
N ARG A 257 6.71 -16.10 -5.07
CA ARG A 257 5.96 -17.31 -4.69
C ARG A 257 4.77 -16.97 -3.81
N GLU A 258 4.94 -16.09 -2.84
CA GLU A 258 3.85 -15.68 -1.96
C GLU A 258 2.70 -15.03 -2.75
N VAL A 259 3.00 -14.09 -3.64
CA VAL A 259 1.97 -13.43 -4.46
C VAL A 259 1.30 -14.40 -5.41
N TYR A 260 2.05 -15.27 -6.10
CA TYR A 260 1.46 -16.31 -6.95
C TYR A 260 0.58 -17.28 -6.15
N LEU A 261 0.95 -17.63 -4.92
CA LEU A 261 0.13 -18.47 -4.06
C LEU A 261 -1.19 -17.77 -3.69
N ARG A 262 -1.16 -16.47 -3.42
CA ARG A 262 -2.38 -15.66 -3.20
C ARG A 262 -3.26 -15.62 -4.46
N ILE A 263 -2.67 -15.47 -5.66
CA ILE A 263 -3.38 -15.55 -6.94
C ILE A 263 -4.03 -16.93 -7.11
N ALA A 264 -3.27 -18.02 -6.92
CA ALA A 264 -3.76 -19.39 -7.05
C ALA A 264 -4.96 -19.64 -6.13
N ARG A 265 -4.86 -19.23 -4.86
CA ARG A 265 -5.95 -19.33 -3.89
C ARG A 265 -7.19 -18.57 -4.34
N ALA A 266 -7.05 -17.29 -4.68
CA ALA A 266 -8.16 -16.43 -5.02
C ALA A 266 -8.82 -16.82 -6.35
N ALA A 267 -8.02 -17.20 -7.36
CA ALA A 267 -8.50 -17.71 -8.64
C ALA A 267 -9.24 -19.05 -8.50
N ALA A 268 -8.71 -19.97 -7.68
CA ALA A 268 -9.34 -21.27 -7.46
C ALA A 268 -10.69 -21.13 -6.76
N ILE A 269 -10.79 -20.26 -5.75
CA ILE A 269 -12.06 -19.94 -5.07
C ILE A 269 -13.06 -19.31 -6.05
N SER A 270 -12.56 -18.47 -6.97
CA SER A 270 -13.39 -17.77 -7.96
C SER A 270 -13.74 -18.62 -9.18
N GLY A 271 -13.30 -19.89 -9.24
CA GLY A 271 -13.57 -20.79 -10.37
C GLY A 271 -12.84 -20.41 -11.65
N LYS A 272 -11.59 -19.92 -11.55
CA LYS A 272 -10.76 -19.45 -12.68
C LYS A 272 -9.58 -20.39 -12.91
N PRO A 273 -9.79 -21.52 -13.63
CA PRO A 273 -8.81 -22.62 -13.65
C PRO A 273 -7.53 -22.27 -14.40
N GLU A 274 -7.60 -21.52 -15.51
CA GLU A 274 -6.42 -21.12 -16.29
C GLU A 274 -5.47 -20.25 -15.46
N LEU A 275 -6.04 -19.25 -14.76
CA LEU A 275 -5.28 -18.36 -13.89
C LEU A 275 -4.70 -19.12 -12.69
N THR A 276 -5.46 -20.06 -12.12
CA THR A 276 -4.99 -20.94 -11.04
C THR A 276 -3.81 -21.79 -11.50
N HIS A 277 -3.92 -22.45 -12.65
CA HIS A 277 -2.88 -23.32 -13.18
C HIS A 277 -1.59 -22.55 -13.48
N MET A 278 -1.69 -21.38 -14.11
CA MET A 278 -0.54 -20.50 -14.33
C MET A 278 0.14 -20.15 -13.00
N ALA A 279 -0.63 -19.71 -12.00
CA ALA A 279 -0.07 -19.32 -10.71
C ALA A 279 0.60 -20.51 -9.99
N VAL A 280 -0.01 -21.70 -10.03
CA VAL A 280 0.56 -22.94 -9.45
C VAL A 280 1.87 -23.33 -10.14
N GLU A 281 1.92 -23.29 -11.48
CA GLU A 281 3.14 -23.57 -12.25
C GLU A 281 4.27 -22.59 -11.88
N ARG A 282 3.95 -21.31 -11.68
CA ARG A 282 4.91 -20.30 -11.22
C ARG A 282 5.42 -20.59 -9.81
N VAL A 283 4.55 -20.98 -8.87
CA VAL A 283 4.98 -21.37 -7.52
C VAL A 283 5.94 -22.57 -7.56
N GLN A 284 5.62 -23.60 -8.36
CA GLN A 284 6.43 -24.80 -8.49
C GLN A 284 7.80 -24.52 -9.13
N SER A 285 7.83 -23.78 -10.24
CA SER A 285 9.07 -23.44 -10.95
C SER A 285 10.02 -22.60 -10.10
N LEU A 286 9.50 -21.65 -9.31
CA LEU A 286 10.30 -20.85 -8.37
C LEU A 286 10.75 -21.65 -7.14
N GLY A 287 10.15 -22.82 -6.87
CA GLY A 287 10.47 -23.69 -5.76
C GLY A 287 11.49 -24.78 -6.08
N ALA A 288 11.89 -24.96 -7.35
CA ALA A 288 12.71 -26.10 -7.78
C ALA A 288 14.10 -26.19 -7.10
N ASP A 289 14.69 -25.05 -6.74
CA ASP A 289 16.04 -24.96 -6.16
C ASP A 289 16.04 -24.76 -4.64
N THR A 290 14.88 -24.80 -3.97
CA THR A 290 14.73 -24.59 -2.52
C THR A 290 13.82 -25.66 -1.92
N ASP A 291 13.73 -25.72 -0.59
CA ASP A 291 12.65 -26.49 0.05
C ASP A 291 11.31 -25.96 -0.50
N ASN A 292 10.62 -26.78 -1.30
CA ASN A 292 9.37 -26.44 -1.96
C ASN A 292 8.20 -26.48 -0.96
N ALA A 293 8.33 -25.73 0.13
CA ALA A 293 7.39 -25.71 1.25
C ALA A 293 5.96 -25.33 0.82
N PHE A 294 5.83 -24.48 -0.22
CA PHE A 294 4.54 -24.08 -0.78
C PHE A 294 4.01 -25.02 -1.86
N GLY A 295 4.79 -25.99 -2.32
CA GLY A 295 4.41 -26.94 -3.38
C GLY A 295 3.13 -27.73 -3.06
N PRO A 296 3.01 -28.34 -1.87
CA PRO A 296 1.78 -29.03 -1.46
C PRO A 296 0.55 -28.12 -1.46
N LEU A 297 0.70 -26.87 -1.00
CA LEU A 297 -0.39 -25.90 -0.92
C LEU A 297 -0.80 -25.40 -2.31
N ALA A 298 0.16 -25.18 -3.22
CA ALA A 298 -0.11 -24.87 -4.61
C ALA A 298 -0.83 -26.03 -5.32
N ASN A 299 -0.40 -27.28 -5.08
CA ASN A 299 -1.06 -28.47 -5.61
C ASN A 299 -2.51 -28.61 -5.11
N PHE A 300 -2.75 -28.26 -3.84
CA PHE A 300 -4.09 -28.20 -3.27
C PHE A 300 -4.97 -27.21 -4.04
N TYR A 301 -4.51 -25.97 -4.26
CA TYR A 301 -5.29 -24.97 -5.01
C TYR A 301 -5.51 -25.37 -6.48
N GLY A 302 -4.49 -25.92 -7.15
CA GLY A 302 -4.64 -26.48 -8.50
C GLY A 302 -5.62 -27.65 -8.54
N GLY A 303 -5.64 -28.49 -7.50
CA GLY A 303 -6.63 -29.55 -7.34
C GLY A 303 -8.06 -29.01 -7.27
N MET A 304 -8.31 -27.91 -6.57
CA MET A 304 -9.64 -27.30 -6.52
C MET A 304 -10.11 -26.82 -7.90
N ALA A 305 -9.22 -26.18 -8.67
CA ALA A 305 -9.51 -25.73 -10.02
C ALA A 305 -9.78 -26.88 -11.01
N GLY A 306 -9.21 -28.07 -10.76
CA GLY A 306 -9.41 -29.26 -11.58
C GLY A 306 -10.70 -30.06 -11.26
N LEU A 307 -11.39 -29.78 -10.16
CA LEU A 307 -12.61 -30.53 -9.78
C LEU A 307 -13.74 -30.52 -10.84
N PRO A 308 -14.06 -29.40 -11.51
CA PRO A 308 -15.11 -29.38 -12.52
C PRO A 308 -14.63 -29.86 -13.91
N THR A 309 -13.45 -30.48 -14.01
CA THR A 309 -12.86 -30.94 -15.27
C THR A 309 -12.93 -32.47 -15.42
N GLU A 310 -12.55 -32.98 -16.58
CA GLU A 310 -12.44 -34.43 -16.83
C GLU A 310 -11.42 -35.13 -15.91
N ASP A 311 -10.47 -34.38 -15.34
CA ASP A 311 -9.43 -34.88 -14.43
C ASP A 311 -9.87 -34.94 -12.95
N VAL A 312 -11.18 -34.98 -12.68
CA VAL A 312 -11.76 -34.91 -11.33
C VAL A 312 -11.14 -35.90 -10.33
N ASP A 313 -10.82 -37.13 -10.75
CA ASP A 313 -10.20 -38.13 -9.86
C ASP A 313 -8.82 -37.71 -9.36
N ARG A 314 -8.01 -37.12 -10.25
CA ARG A 314 -6.67 -36.60 -9.91
C ARG A 314 -6.79 -35.35 -9.06
N ALA A 315 -7.70 -34.46 -9.42
CA ALA A 315 -8.02 -33.24 -8.68
C ALA A 315 -8.47 -33.57 -7.24
N ALA A 316 -9.38 -34.52 -7.06
CA ALA A 316 -9.87 -34.97 -5.76
C ALA A 316 -8.75 -35.58 -4.90
N LYS A 317 -7.80 -36.32 -5.50
CA LYS A 317 -6.62 -36.82 -4.79
C LYS A 317 -5.72 -35.68 -4.31
N ASN A 318 -5.45 -34.68 -5.14
CA ASN A 318 -4.65 -33.51 -4.76
C ASN A 318 -5.31 -32.74 -3.61
N VAL A 319 -6.64 -32.57 -3.64
CA VAL A 319 -7.41 -31.92 -2.57
C VAL A 319 -7.30 -32.69 -1.25
N ARG A 320 -7.32 -34.03 -1.29
CA ARG A 320 -7.22 -34.87 -0.09
C ARG A 320 -5.80 -35.04 0.43
N GLY A 321 -4.80 -34.94 -0.44
CA GLY A 321 -3.41 -35.31 -0.15
C GLY A 321 -2.65 -34.36 0.76
N ILE A 322 -3.12 -33.12 0.96
CA ILE A 322 -2.53 -32.20 1.92
C ILE A 322 -3.04 -32.49 3.34
N ASP A 323 -2.12 -32.60 4.29
CA ASP A 323 -2.47 -32.81 5.70
C ASP A 323 -3.16 -31.55 6.25
N GLY A 324 -4.40 -31.71 6.71
CA GLY A 324 -5.20 -30.61 7.26
C GLY A 324 -4.51 -29.91 8.44
N ASN A 325 -3.67 -30.60 9.20
CA ASN A 325 -2.93 -30.01 10.32
C ASN A 325 -1.83 -29.03 9.88
N THR A 326 -1.44 -29.06 8.60
CA THR A 326 -0.47 -28.13 8.01
C THR A 326 -1.13 -26.90 7.39
N LEU A 327 -2.47 -26.91 7.27
CA LEU A 327 -3.24 -25.82 6.70
C LEU A 327 -3.63 -24.77 7.74
N SER A 328 -3.80 -23.52 7.28
CA SER A 328 -4.46 -22.49 8.08
C SER A 328 -5.93 -22.87 8.35
N PRO A 329 -6.57 -22.37 9.42
CA PRO A 329 -7.99 -22.65 9.69
C PRO A 329 -8.91 -22.29 8.51
N ARG A 330 -8.57 -21.24 7.75
CA ARG A 330 -9.31 -20.83 6.55
C ARG A 330 -9.18 -21.85 5.42
N ASP A 331 -7.99 -22.42 5.25
CA ASP A 331 -7.75 -23.42 4.19
C ASP A 331 -8.20 -24.82 4.60
N GLN A 332 -8.28 -25.13 5.89
CA GLN A 332 -8.96 -26.35 6.39
C GLN A 332 -10.44 -26.35 6.01
N ALA A 333 -11.15 -25.24 6.27
CA ALA A 333 -12.54 -25.08 5.87
C ALA A 333 -12.70 -25.16 4.34
N LEU A 334 -11.76 -24.58 3.59
CA LEU A 334 -11.75 -24.66 2.13
C LEU A 334 -11.52 -26.09 1.63
N GLN A 335 -10.63 -26.86 2.28
CA GLN A 335 -10.36 -28.25 1.96
C GLN A 335 -11.60 -29.12 2.22
N GLU A 336 -12.30 -28.90 3.32
CA GLU A 336 -13.55 -29.61 3.64
C GLU A 336 -14.63 -29.34 2.59
N ALA A 337 -14.82 -28.07 2.20
CA ALA A 337 -15.74 -27.69 1.13
C ALA A 337 -15.37 -28.36 -0.21
N ALA A 338 -14.09 -28.31 -0.60
CA ALA A 338 -13.61 -28.92 -1.84
C ALA A 338 -13.78 -30.45 -1.84
N ARG A 339 -13.57 -31.13 -0.70
CA ARG A 339 -13.83 -32.57 -0.55
C ARG A 339 -15.31 -32.90 -0.73
N SER A 340 -16.20 -32.13 -0.11
CA SER A 340 -17.65 -32.30 -0.25
C SER A 340 -18.09 -32.15 -1.71
N VAL A 341 -17.58 -31.14 -2.43
CA VAL A 341 -17.85 -30.95 -3.85
C VAL A 341 -17.32 -32.13 -4.68
N ALA A 342 -16.09 -32.58 -4.42
CA ALA A 342 -15.52 -33.73 -5.11
C ALA A 342 -16.35 -35.01 -4.91
N ASP A 343 -16.81 -35.27 -3.68
CA ASP A 343 -17.68 -36.42 -3.37
C ASP A 343 -19.03 -36.34 -4.07
N GLN A 344 -19.57 -35.14 -4.27
CA GLN A 344 -20.83 -34.95 -5.01
C GLN A 344 -20.65 -35.17 -6.51
N ILE A 345 -19.55 -34.68 -7.10
CA ILE A 345 -19.25 -34.87 -8.54
C ILE A 345 -18.97 -36.35 -8.84
N LEU A 346 -18.25 -37.04 -7.97
CA LEU A 346 -17.90 -38.46 -8.12
C LEU A 346 -19.03 -39.42 -7.71
N ARG A 347 -20.13 -38.91 -7.15
CA ARG A 347 -21.26 -39.73 -6.74
C ARG A 347 -21.92 -40.36 -7.96
N ALA A 348 -22.06 -41.69 -7.94
CA ALA A 348 -22.79 -42.39 -8.98
C ALA A 348 -24.23 -41.83 -9.11
N PRO A 349 -24.76 -41.67 -10.33
CA PRO A 349 -26.14 -41.22 -10.53
C PRO A 349 -27.12 -42.14 -9.81
N ASP A 350 -28.09 -41.57 -9.08
CA ASP A 350 -29.17 -42.35 -8.50
C ASP A 350 -30.16 -42.79 -9.62
N PRO A 351 -30.29 -44.09 -9.91
CA PRO A 351 -31.24 -44.57 -10.91
C PRO A 351 -32.70 -44.24 -10.57
N ALA A 352 -33.02 -43.90 -9.31
CA ALA A 352 -34.34 -43.41 -8.92
C ALA A 352 -34.62 -41.95 -9.37
N SER A 353 -33.59 -41.09 -9.48
CA SER A 353 -33.75 -39.71 -9.94
C SER A 353 -34.10 -39.60 -11.44
N LEU A 354 -33.69 -40.57 -12.25
CA LEU A 354 -34.05 -40.66 -13.67
C LEU A 354 -35.55 -40.97 -13.89
N ARG A 355 -36.29 -41.34 -12.84
CA ARG A 355 -37.74 -41.62 -12.90
C ARG A 355 -38.62 -40.42 -12.54
N GLN A 356 -38.04 -39.24 -12.28
CA GLN A 356 -38.78 -38.01 -11.97
C GLN A 356 -39.14 -37.14 -13.19
N ALA A 357 -39.07 -37.70 -14.41
CA ALA A 357 -39.84 -37.14 -15.52
C ALA A 357 -41.32 -37.49 -15.32
N SER A 358 -41.99 -36.78 -14.40
CA SER A 358 -43.44 -36.65 -14.49
C SER A 358 -43.73 -35.95 -15.81
N THR A 359 -44.45 -36.63 -16.69
CA THR A 359 -45.04 -36.07 -17.91
C THR A 359 -45.55 -34.65 -17.65
N PRO A 360 -45.30 -33.67 -18.54
CA PRO A 360 -45.95 -32.37 -18.41
C PRO A 360 -47.45 -32.64 -18.43
N ASN A 361 -48.14 -32.28 -17.34
CA ASN A 361 -49.58 -32.33 -17.31
C ASN A 361 -50.08 -31.18 -18.19
N THR A 362 -50.20 -31.44 -19.50
CA THR A 362 -50.86 -30.53 -20.44
C THR A 362 -52.36 -30.69 -20.27
N ASP A 363 -52.88 -30.22 -19.14
CA ASP A 363 -54.27 -29.78 -19.08
C ASP A 363 -54.27 -28.29 -19.43
N HIS A 364 -54.72 -28.02 -20.66
CA HIS A 364 -55.06 -26.69 -21.15
C HIS A 364 -56.05 -26.02 -20.19
N GLN A 365 -55.55 -25.12 -19.33
CA GLN A 365 -56.31 -23.96 -18.91
C GLN A 365 -55.56 -22.72 -19.40
N GLU A 366 -56.11 -22.12 -20.45
CA GLU A 366 -55.75 -20.79 -20.90
C GLU A 366 -55.87 -19.81 -19.73
N ILE A 367 -54.74 -19.40 -19.17
CA ILE A 367 -54.66 -18.19 -18.36
C ILE A 367 -54.31 -17.07 -19.34
N THR A 368 -55.34 -16.39 -19.81
CA THR A 368 -55.22 -15.17 -20.62
C THR A 368 -54.50 -14.07 -19.83
N SER A 369 -53.72 -13.27 -20.56
CA SER A 369 -52.69 -12.34 -20.08
C SER A 369 -53.20 -11.08 -19.35
N GLU A 370 -54.35 -11.12 -18.69
CA GLU A 370 -54.97 -9.94 -18.06
C GLU A 370 -54.83 -9.89 -16.53
N LYS A 371 -54.19 -10.90 -15.90
CA LYS A 371 -53.99 -10.95 -14.44
C LYS A 371 -52.55 -10.77 -13.95
N ALA A 372 -51.62 -10.44 -14.85
CA ALA A 372 -50.22 -10.16 -14.51
C ALA A 372 -49.94 -8.67 -14.20
N ALA A 373 -50.89 -7.77 -14.46
CA ALA A 373 -50.69 -6.32 -14.27
C ALA A 373 -51.06 -5.79 -12.86
N ALA A 374 -51.56 -6.64 -11.95
CA ALA A 374 -52.04 -6.21 -10.63
C ALA A 374 -51.12 -6.57 -9.44
N ALA A 375 -49.90 -7.08 -9.68
CA ALA A 375 -48.99 -7.52 -8.62
C ALA A 375 -47.66 -6.73 -8.52
N ILE A 376 -47.48 -5.64 -9.27
CA ILE A 376 -46.25 -4.82 -9.26
C ILE A 376 -46.37 -3.57 -8.33
N ALA A 377 -47.48 -3.42 -7.60
CA ALA A 377 -47.69 -2.27 -6.73
C ALA A 377 -47.58 -2.66 -5.24
N THR A 378 -46.37 -2.93 -4.73
CA THR A 378 -45.99 -2.62 -3.33
C THR A 378 -44.48 -2.80 -3.10
N GLN A 379 -43.75 -1.69 -3.10
CA GLN A 379 -42.43 -1.56 -2.44
C GLN A 379 -42.60 -1.54 -0.92
N PRO A 380 -41.57 -1.94 -0.16
CA PRO A 380 -41.12 -1.09 0.94
C PRO A 380 -39.67 -0.62 0.77
N GLU A 381 -39.46 0.63 1.21
CA GLU A 381 -38.21 1.41 1.25
C GLU A 381 -37.02 0.73 1.94
N ALA A 382 -35.85 1.13 1.45
CA ALA A 382 -34.52 0.81 1.97
C ALA A 382 -34.24 1.47 3.34
N PRO A 383 -33.52 0.80 4.25
CA PRO A 383 -32.86 1.46 5.36
C PRO A 383 -31.48 1.99 4.95
N GLY A 384 -31.23 3.24 5.33
CA GLY A 384 -30.08 4.05 4.97
C GLY A 384 -28.70 3.45 5.29
N ALA A 385 -27.78 3.76 4.39
CA ALA A 385 -26.35 3.57 4.57
C ALA A 385 -25.84 4.45 5.72
N LEU A 386 -25.25 3.79 6.73
CA LEU A 386 -24.43 4.45 7.74
C LEU A 386 -23.03 4.70 7.14
N PRO A 387 -22.42 5.87 7.39
CA PRO A 387 -21.08 6.18 6.91
C PRO A 387 -20.03 5.43 7.73
N GLU A 388 -19.20 4.62 7.06
CA GLU A 388 -17.98 4.05 7.64
C GLU A 388 -16.88 5.12 7.77
N PRO A 389 -16.03 5.05 8.81
CA PRO A 389 -15.02 6.06 9.10
C PRO A 389 -13.79 5.94 8.21
N VAL A 390 -13.26 7.10 7.85
CA VAL A 390 -12.06 7.33 7.03
C VAL A 390 -10.79 6.94 7.80
N PRO A 391 -9.93 6.02 7.33
CA PRO A 391 -8.59 5.84 7.87
C PRO A 391 -7.64 6.78 7.12
N GLY A 392 -7.73 8.06 7.46
CA GLY A 392 -6.88 9.14 6.98
C GLY A 392 -6.23 9.86 8.16
N GLY A 393 -5.54 9.12 9.02
CA GLY A 393 -4.73 9.64 10.10
C GLY A 393 -3.73 8.57 10.48
N VAL A 394 -2.47 8.95 10.74
CA VAL A 394 -1.59 8.14 11.57
C VAL A 394 -2.29 8.00 12.92
N ALA A 395 -2.98 6.89 13.10
CA ALA A 395 -3.42 6.47 14.41
C ALA A 395 -2.17 6.05 15.17
N SER A 396 -1.95 6.69 16.33
CA SER A 396 -1.26 6.07 17.45
C SER A 396 -1.76 4.64 17.62
N THR A 397 -0.95 3.65 17.26
CA THR A 397 -1.22 2.25 17.60
C THR A 397 -0.59 1.93 18.94
N GLY A 398 -1.27 2.39 19.99
CA GLY A 398 -1.28 1.70 21.27
C GLY A 398 -2.54 0.85 21.35
N GLN A 399 -2.60 -0.23 20.56
CA GLN A 399 -3.47 -1.39 20.77
C GLN A 399 -3.12 -2.47 19.75
N SER A 400 -2.82 -3.66 20.29
CA SER A 400 -2.37 -4.85 19.61
C SER A 400 -3.33 -5.27 18.50
N GLN A 401 -2.92 -5.06 17.25
CA GLN A 401 -3.52 -5.77 16.12
C GLN A 401 -3.03 -7.21 16.17
N ASP A 402 -3.95 -8.17 16.05
CA ASP A 402 -3.65 -9.57 15.79
C ASP A 402 -2.92 -9.67 14.44
N THR A 403 -1.62 -9.47 14.52
CA THR A 403 -0.59 -9.81 13.54
C THR A 403 -0.75 -11.26 13.14
N ASP A 404 -0.74 -11.51 11.83
CA ASP A 404 -0.72 -12.84 11.23
C ASP A 404 0.30 -13.73 11.97
N PRO A 405 -0.09 -14.92 12.48
CA PRO A 405 0.80 -15.82 13.21
C PRO A 405 2.08 -16.15 12.44
N SER A 406 2.02 -16.16 11.11
CA SER A 406 3.17 -16.40 10.24
C SER A 406 4.17 -15.24 10.23
N PHE A 407 3.68 -14.00 10.28
CA PHE A 407 4.50 -12.79 10.40
C PHE A 407 5.14 -12.68 11.79
N ASN A 408 4.38 -12.99 12.85
CA ASN A 408 4.92 -13.06 14.19
C ASN A 408 5.98 -14.15 14.35
N ALA A 409 5.75 -15.32 13.74
CA ALA A 409 6.75 -16.39 13.71
C ALA A 409 8.03 -15.91 13.00
N PHE A 410 7.91 -15.27 11.84
CA PHE A 410 9.05 -14.72 11.11
C PHE A 410 9.81 -13.65 11.91
N VAL A 411 9.13 -12.70 12.54
CA VAL A 411 9.74 -11.66 13.38
C VAL A 411 10.41 -12.26 14.62
N THR A 412 9.78 -13.24 15.26
CA THR A 412 10.33 -13.91 16.46
C THR A 412 11.57 -14.73 16.10
N THR A 413 11.55 -15.43 14.97
CA THR A 413 12.71 -16.18 14.46
C THR A 413 13.86 -15.23 14.11
N ASN A 414 13.59 -14.08 13.49
CA ASN A 414 14.65 -13.12 13.18
C ASN A 414 15.21 -12.43 14.43
N ARG A 415 14.38 -12.14 15.43
CA ARG A 415 14.86 -11.59 16.72
C ARG A 415 15.73 -12.58 17.47
N SER A 416 15.33 -13.86 17.52
CA SER A 416 16.14 -14.93 18.12
C SER A 416 17.50 -15.10 17.43
N LYS A 417 17.57 -14.91 16.12
CA LYS A 417 18.84 -14.96 15.38
C LYS A 417 19.74 -13.75 15.67
N LEU A 418 19.15 -12.57 15.90
CA LEU A 418 19.90 -11.39 16.31
C LEU A 418 20.45 -11.52 17.74
N ASP A 419 19.65 -12.04 18.66
CA ASP A 419 20.09 -12.31 20.04
C ASP A 419 21.22 -13.36 20.08
N GLU A 420 21.20 -14.35 19.17
CA GLU A 420 22.26 -15.36 19.02
C GLU A 420 23.54 -14.77 18.43
N ILE A 421 23.43 -13.85 17.46
CA ILE A 421 24.58 -13.12 16.89
C ILE A 421 25.19 -12.18 17.93
N ASP A 422 24.38 -11.44 18.69
CA ASP A 422 24.85 -10.57 19.78
C ASP A 422 25.49 -11.38 20.91
N GLY A 423 24.96 -12.58 21.21
CA GLY A 423 25.57 -13.51 22.15
C GLY A 423 26.95 -14.03 21.70
N LEU A 424 27.13 -14.28 20.40
CA LEU A 424 28.41 -14.69 19.82
C LEU A 424 29.41 -13.53 19.80
N LEU A 425 28.97 -12.32 19.46
CA LEU A 425 29.80 -11.11 19.49
C LEU A 425 30.25 -10.74 20.91
N ALA A 426 29.41 -10.97 21.92
CA ALA A 426 29.76 -10.79 23.33
C ALA A 426 30.79 -11.83 23.85
N GLN A 427 30.87 -13.01 23.21
CA GLN A 427 31.86 -14.03 23.54
C GLN A 427 33.20 -13.81 22.83
N GLU A 428 33.22 -13.16 21.67
CA GLU A 428 34.45 -12.77 20.96
C GLU A 428 35.10 -11.49 21.51
N GLY A 429 34.38 -10.74 22.36
CA GLY A 429 34.85 -9.49 22.98
C GLY A 429 35.57 -9.62 24.32
N ASN A 430 35.91 -10.84 24.78
CA ASN A 430 36.69 -11.10 26.01
C ASN A 430 38.04 -11.75 25.73
#